data_AF-A0A937G7R2-F1
#
_entry.id   AF-A0A937G7R2-F1
#
_cell.length_a   1.000
_cell.length_b   1.000
_cell.length_c   1.000
_cell.angle_alpha   90.00
_cell.angle_beta   90.00
_cell.angle_gamma   90.00
#
_symmetry.space_group_name_H-M   'P 1'
#
loop_
_entity.id
_entity.type
_entity.pdbx_description
1 polymer ?
#
loop_
_entity_poly.entity_id
_entity_poly.type
_entity_poly.pdbx_seq_one_letter_code
_entity_poly.pdbx_strand_id
1 'polypeptide(L)' 'MTYFKIKPCKEIGIIKEKIKNSILDGDIKNDYKEAHNLMIKIGNSLGLKDE' A
#
# COMPACT_ATOMS: atom_id res chain seq x y z
N MET A 1 -13.28 11.61 -3.59
CA MET A 1 -13.81 11.48 -2.22
C MET A 1 -12.68 11.15 -1.27
N THR A 2 -12.45 12.06 -0.34
CA THR A 2 -11.47 12.11 0.74
C THR A 2 -11.67 10.93 1.70
N TYR A 3 -10.93 9.83 1.52
CA TYR A 3 -11.04 8.69 2.44
C TYR A 3 -10.15 8.83 3.68
N PHE A 4 -9.08 9.62 3.57
CA PHE A 4 -8.06 9.70 4.60
C PHE A 4 -7.65 11.16 4.77
N LYS A 5 -8.01 11.76 5.91
CA LYS A 5 -7.51 13.06 6.40
C LYS A 5 -6.01 12.99 6.76
N ILE A 6 -5.22 12.25 5.98
CA ILE A 6 -3.80 12.03 6.24
C ILE A 6 -3.05 13.00 5.33
N LYS A 7 -2.15 13.80 5.91
CA LYS A 7 -1.16 14.54 5.11
C LYS A 7 -0.47 13.52 4.20
N PRO A 8 -0.15 13.85 2.93
CA PRO A 8 0.57 12.94 2.06
C PRO A 8 1.94 12.63 2.69
N CYS A 9 2.03 11.51 3.41
CA CYS A 9 3.29 10.98 3.89
C CYS A 9 3.96 10.24 2.74
N LYS A 10 5.27 10.45 2.59
CA LYS A 10 6.11 9.80 1.58
C LYS A 10 5.88 8.28 1.51
N GLU A 11 5.62 7.69 2.67
CA GLU A 11 5.43 6.26 2.86
C GLU A 11 4.17 5.69 2.18
N ILE A 12 3.06 6.43 2.16
CA ILE A 12 1.84 6.00 1.45
C ILE A 12 2.09 5.94 -0.06
N GLY A 13 2.88 6.87 -0.59
CA GLY A 13 3.31 6.87 -1.99
C GLY A 13 4.13 5.62 -2.31
N ILE A 14 5.10 5.30 -1.45
CA ILE A 14 5.95 4.11 -1.58
C ILE A 14 5.11 2.83 -1.55
N ILE A 15 4.13 2.72 -0.64
CA ILE A 15 3.25 1.54 -0.57
C ILE A 15 2.47 1.34 -1.88
N LYS A 16 1.83 2.40 -2.37
CA LYS A 16 1.03 2.33 -3.61
C LYS A 16 1.90 1.99 -4.82
N GLU A 17 3.08 2.59 -4.91
CA GLU A 17 4.02 2.30 -5.99
C GLU A 17 4.49 0.86 -5.94
N LYS A 18 4.79 0.34 -4.75
CA LYS A 18 5.24 -1.04 -4.55
C LYS A 18 4.16 -2.07 -4.87
N ILE A 19 2.91 -1.79 -4.49
CA ILE A 19 1.75 -2.62 -4.90
C ILE A 19 1.59 -2.59 -6.42
N LYS A 20 1.63 -1.40 -7.04
CA LYS A 20 1.50 -1.26 -8.49
C LYS A 20 2.59 -2.03 -9.23
N ASN A 21 3.85 -1.89 -8.79
CA ASN A 21 4.96 -2.62 -9.37
C ASN A 21 4.80 -4.13 -9.15
N SER A 22 4.38 -4.58 -7.95
CA SER A 22 4.17 -6.01 -7.70
C SER A 22 3.05 -6.61 -8.57
N ILE A 23 2.03 -5.82 -8.94
CA ILE A 23 1.01 -6.25 -9.91
C ILE A 23 1.58 -6.33 -11.33
N LEU A 24 2.44 -5.37 -11.71
CA LEU A 24 3.05 -5.30 -13.05
C LEU A 24 4.16 -6.35 -13.25
N ASP A 25 4.96 -6.64 -12.21
CA ASP A 25 5.97 -7.70 -12.20
C ASP A 25 5.33 -9.10 -12.13
N GLY A 26 4.07 -9.18 -11.71
CA GLY A 26 3.36 -10.44 -11.51
C GLY A 26 3.65 -11.12 -10.16
N ASP A 27 4.32 -10.43 -9.24
CA ASP A 27 4.51 -10.83 -7.83
C ASP A 27 3.17 -11.06 -7.12
N ILE A 28 2.18 -10.19 -7.37
CA ILE A 28 0.82 -10.34 -6.87
C ILE A 28 -0.21 -10.27 -8.00
N LYS A 29 -1.33 -10.96 -7.80
CA LYS A 29 -2.47 -10.81 -8.70
C LYS A 29 -3.07 -9.42 -8.57
N ASN A 30 -3.68 -8.94 -9.66
CA ASN A 30 -4.53 -7.73 -9.66
C ASN A 30 -5.85 -8.01 -8.92
N ASP A 31 -5.74 -8.40 -7.65
CA ASP A 31 -6.84 -8.72 -6.75
C ASP A 31 -6.76 -7.82 -5.52
N TYR A 32 -7.91 -7.33 -5.10
CA TYR A 32 -8.01 -6.43 -3.96
C TYR A 32 -7.44 -7.07 -2.68
N LYS A 33 -7.67 -8.37 -2.44
CA LYS A 33 -7.14 -9.05 -1.26
C LYS A 33 -5.63 -9.09 -1.25
N GLU A 34 -5.02 -9.45 -2.37
CA GLU A 34 -3.56 -9.56 -2.49
C GLU A 34 -2.90 -8.18 -2.31
N ALA A 35 -3.43 -7.18 -3.01
CA ALA A 35 -2.98 -5.79 -2.88
C ALA A 35 -3.13 -5.27 -1.44
N HIS A 36 -4.25 -5.56 -0.78
CA HIS A 36 -4.52 -5.14 0.59
C HIS A 36 -3.61 -5.83 1.61
N ASN A 37 -3.37 -7.13 1.44
CA ASN A 37 -2.47 -7.88 2.32
C ASN A 37 -1.02 -7.40 2.16
N LEU A 38 -0.61 -7.08 0.93
CA LEU A 38 0.69 -6.47 0.66
C LEU A 38 0.78 -5.05 1.25
N MET A 39 -0.28 -4.26 1.12
CA MET A 39 -0.39 -2.93 1.72
C MET A 39 -0.18 -2.98 3.24
N ILE A 40 -0.86 -3.89 3.94
CA ILE A 40 -0.74 -4.08 5.39
C ILE A 40 0.68 -4.52 5.75
N LYS A 41 1.26 -5.49 5.02
CA LYS A 41 2.64 -5.94 5.26
C LYS A 41 3.64 -4.78 5.15
N ILE A 42 3.54 -3.99 4.09
CA ILE A 42 4.46 -2.88 3.83
C ILE A 42 4.22 -1.76 4.86
N GLY A 43 2.95 -1.41 5.15
CA GLY A 43 2.60 -0.42 6.16
C GLY A 43 3.12 -0.78 7.55
N ASN A 44 2.94 -2.03 7.97
CA ASN A 44 3.47 -2.53 9.24
C ASN A 44 5.01 -2.53 9.26
N SER A 45 5.66 -2.88 8.14
CA SER A 45 7.12 -2.84 8.03
C SER A 45 7.69 -1.41 8.05
N LEU A 46 6.89 -0.42 7.66
CA LEU A 46 7.24 1.00 7.69
C LEU A 46 6.91 1.64 9.04
N GLY A 47 6.28 0.91 9.96
CA GLY A 47 5.86 1.45 11.26
C GLY A 47 4.68 2.43 11.15
N LEU A 48 3.97 2.43 10.02
CA LEU A 48 2.74 3.19 9.84
C LEU A 48 1.65 2.54 10.69
N LYS A 49 1.39 3.11 11.86
CA LYS A 49 0.22 2.79 12.68
C LYS A 49 -0.95 3.65 12.23
N ASP A 50 -2.10 3.02 11.98
CA ASP A 50 -3.38 3.71 11.92
C ASP A 50 -3.56 4.53 13.21
N GLU A 51 -3.71 5.84 13.06
CA GLU A 51 -4.27 6.74 14.08
C GLU A 51 -5.54 7.39 13.53
#